data_AF-A0A3P1SHX5-F1
#
_entry.id   AF-A0A3P1SHX5-F1
#
_cell.length_a   1.000
_cell.length_b   1.000
_cell.length_c   1.000
_cell.angle_alpha   90.00
_cell.angle_beta   90.00
_cell.angle_gamma   90.00
#
_symmetry.space_group_name_H-M   'P 1'
#
loop_
_entity.id
_entity.type
_entity.pdbx_description
1 polymer ?
#
loop_
_entity_poly.entity_id
_entity_poly.type
_entity_poly.pdbx_seq_one_letter_code
_entity_poly.pdbx_strand_id
1 'polypeptide(L)'
;MAENRDDFDAEFLDLVASMDADPSTAVDEPLHLEGGSLSVALVLAPIPSAEALHALLSLSGYSLDIVRMRPWSAVWIQVENASADEDEFASLLAEERDMPEIVDEVARAVSRLSKYGSVAVMSWLVDGEGAEVGVSGQLTARRYVSGEPEDAIPAGVLLGCIPEAAEDLLLGRTHPHDYDDSVSSDGTTRRPRGPLGWFRRR
;
A
#
# COMPACT_ATOMS: atom_id res chain seq x y z
N MET A 1 23.78 -34.64 39.00
CA MET A 1 23.68 -33.18 38.84
C MET A 1 24.59 -32.75 37.69
N ALA A 2 24.34 -33.28 36.48
CA ALA A 2 25.15 -33.05 35.29
C ALA A 2 24.31 -32.90 34.00
N GLU A 3 22.99 -33.07 34.06
CA GLU A 3 22.10 -33.02 32.88
C GLU A 3 21.62 -31.61 32.51
N ASN A 4 21.81 -30.61 33.38
CA ASN A 4 21.23 -29.27 33.20
C ASN A 4 22.22 -28.25 32.63
N ARG A 5 23.44 -28.65 32.24
CA ARG A 5 24.46 -27.73 31.71
C ARG A 5 24.56 -27.82 30.19
N ASP A 6 24.34 -29.00 29.63
CA ASP A 6 24.38 -29.24 28.19
C ASP A 6 23.16 -28.62 27.46
N ASP A 7 22.02 -28.46 28.14
CA ASP A 7 20.80 -27.85 27.59
C ASP A 7 20.94 -26.32 27.41
N PHE A 8 21.56 -25.64 28.38
CA PHE A 8 21.85 -24.21 28.26
C PHE A 8 22.91 -23.91 27.21
N ASP A 9 23.93 -24.77 27.08
CA ASP A 9 24.95 -24.60 26.05
C ASP A 9 24.36 -24.82 24.64
N ALA A 10 23.36 -25.70 24.50
CA ALA A 10 22.64 -25.92 23.25
C ALA A 10 21.72 -24.74 22.88
N GLU A 11 20.91 -24.23 23.81
CA GLU A 11 20.09 -23.03 23.57
C GLU A 11 20.94 -21.79 23.27
N PHE A 12 22.08 -21.64 23.95
CA PHE A 12 22.99 -20.52 23.72
C PHE A 12 23.67 -20.60 22.36
N LEU A 13 24.05 -21.80 21.91
CA LEU A 13 24.59 -22.03 20.58
C LEU A 13 23.57 -21.75 19.47
N ASP A 14 22.30 -22.11 19.68
CA ASP A 14 21.21 -21.82 18.74
C ASP A 14 20.94 -20.30 18.65
N LEU A 15 20.94 -19.61 19.80
CA LEU A 15 20.81 -18.15 19.85
C LEU A 15 21.98 -17.43 19.19
N VAL A 16 23.23 -17.85 19.44
CA VAL A 16 24.42 -17.28 18.79
C VAL A 16 24.41 -17.54 17.29
N ALA A 17 23.99 -18.73 16.85
CA ALA A 17 23.82 -19.03 15.43
C ALA A 17 22.74 -18.16 14.77
N SER A 18 21.67 -17.81 15.49
CA SER A 18 20.64 -16.89 15.01
C SER A 18 21.09 -15.42 14.96
N MET A 19 22.11 -15.04 15.73
CA MET A 19 22.72 -13.70 15.72
C MET A 19 23.87 -13.57 14.71
N ASP A 20 24.53 -14.67 14.35
CA ASP A 20 25.51 -14.76 13.25
C ASP A 20 24.82 -14.84 11.87
N ALA A 21 23.49 -14.97 11.84
CA ALA A 21 22.73 -14.63 10.65
C ALA A 21 22.87 -13.12 10.41
N ASP A 22 23.53 -12.77 9.30
CA ASP A 22 23.76 -11.38 8.92
C ASP A 22 22.42 -10.61 8.92
N PRO A 23 22.23 -9.55 9.74
CA PRO A 23 21.02 -8.74 9.69
C PRO A 23 20.86 -8.03 8.33
N SER A 24 21.88 -8.06 7.47
CA SER A 24 21.84 -7.62 6.07
C SER A 24 21.19 -8.61 5.11
N THR A 25 20.86 -9.84 5.55
CA THR A 25 19.97 -10.70 4.75
C THR A 25 18.56 -10.14 4.90
N ALA A 26 18.27 -9.11 4.09
CA ALA A 26 16.90 -8.68 3.86
C ALA A 26 16.07 -9.93 3.57
N VAL A 27 14.98 -10.08 4.30
CA VAL A 27 13.98 -11.07 3.93
C VAL A 27 13.48 -10.61 2.57
N ASP A 28 13.96 -11.23 1.50
CA ASP A 28 13.57 -10.92 0.12
C ASP A 28 12.11 -11.33 -0.08
N GLU A 29 11.19 -10.57 0.51
CA GLU A 29 9.80 -10.61 0.13
C GLU A 29 9.70 -9.99 -1.27
N PRO A 30 9.21 -10.74 -2.27
CA PRO A 30 9.18 -10.25 -3.63
C PRO A 30 8.26 -9.03 -3.73
N LEU A 31 8.83 -7.90 -4.17
CA LEU A 31 8.09 -6.69 -4.48
C LEU A 31 7.69 -6.71 -5.95
N HIS A 32 6.45 -6.32 -6.26
CA HIS A 32 5.92 -6.25 -7.61
C HIS A 32 6.38 -4.97 -8.33
N LEU A 33 7.69 -4.85 -8.55
CA LEU A 33 8.28 -3.73 -9.30
C LEU A 33 8.36 -4.10 -10.80
N GLU A 34 7.28 -3.83 -11.56
CA GLU A 34 7.30 -4.05 -13.00
C GLU A 34 8.29 -3.09 -13.70
N GLY A 35 9.42 -3.62 -14.17
CA GLY A 35 10.43 -2.82 -14.88
C GLY A 35 11.34 -1.97 -13.99
N GLY A 36 11.51 -2.35 -12.71
CA GLY A 36 12.47 -1.72 -11.80
C GLY A 36 11.95 -0.46 -11.09
N SER A 37 10.69 -0.09 -11.27
CA SER A 37 10.05 0.95 -10.46
C SER A 37 8.56 0.68 -10.27
N LEU A 38 7.97 1.23 -9.20
CA LEU A 38 6.54 1.14 -8.93
C LEU A 38 6.07 2.47 -8.34
N SER A 39 5.06 3.06 -8.94
CA SER A 39 4.42 4.29 -8.45
C SER A 39 2.95 4.01 -8.18
N VAL A 40 2.57 3.98 -6.91
CA VAL A 40 1.24 3.57 -6.45
C VAL A 40 0.69 4.57 -5.44
N ALA A 41 -0.57 4.93 -5.62
CA ALA A 41 -1.34 5.70 -4.67
C ALA A 41 -2.45 4.88 -4.01
N LEU A 42 -2.72 5.22 -2.75
CA LEU A 42 -3.91 4.84 -2.01
C LEU A 42 -4.70 6.08 -1.60
N VAL A 43 -5.96 6.16 -2.00
CA VAL A 43 -6.90 7.16 -1.49
C VAL A 43 -7.76 6.53 -0.40
N LEU A 44 -7.39 6.77 0.85
CA LEU A 44 -8.08 6.28 2.03
C LEU A 44 -9.42 7.00 2.22
N ALA A 45 -10.50 6.23 2.24
CA ALA A 45 -11.85 6.69 2.41
C ALA A 45 -12.45 6.13 3.71
N PRO A 46 -13.03 6.98 4.58
CA PRO A 46 -13.73 6.53 5.79
C PRO A 46 -15.11 5.91 5.48
N ILE A 47 -15.17 5.06 4.45
CA ILE A 47 -16.34 4.33 3.98
C ILE A 47 -16.06 2.83 4.15
N PRO A 48 -16.76 2.14 5.06
CA PRO A 48 -16.44 0.76 5.37
C PRO A 48 -16.80 -0.29 4.31
N SER A 49 -17.48 0.07 3.23
CA SER A 49 -17.85 -0.90 2.19
C SER A 49 -17.12 -0.54 0.91
N ALA A 50 -16.25 -1.45 0.46
CA ALA A 50 -15.55 -1.33 -0.81
C ALA A 50 -16.56 -1.28 -1.98
N GLU A 51 -17.61 -2.12 -1.93
CA GLU A 51 -18.70 -2.12 -2.91
C GLU A 51 -19.44 -0.76 -2.95
N ALA A 52 -19.70 -0.15 -1.78
CA ALA A 52 -20.37 1.15 -1.72
C ALA A 52 -19.47 2.27 -2.25
N LEU A 53 -18.18 2.26 -1.91
CA LEU A 53 -17.21 3.23 -2.43
C LEU A 53 -17.09 3.11 -3.95
N HIS A 54 -17.04 1.88 -4.48
CA HIS A 54 -16.97 1.59 -5.92
C HIS A 54 -18.18 2.14 -6.65
N ALA A 55 -19.38 1.86 -6.14
CA ALA A 55 -20.61 2.36 -6.72
C ALA A 55 -20.68 3.89 -6.75
N LEU A 56 -20.26 4.57 -5.67
CA LEU A 56 -20.25 6.04 -5.59
C LEU A 56 -19.25 6.67 -6.57
N LEU A 57 -18.06 6.07 -6.72
CA LEU A 57 -17.05 6.53 -7.67
C LEU A 57 -17.45 6.25 -9.12
N SER A 58 -18.08 5.11 -9.39
CA SER A 58 -18.64 4.78 -10.71
C SER A 58 -19.70 5.79 -11.15
N LEU A 59 -20.55 6.28 -10.24
CA LEU A 59 -21.49 7.36 -10.52
C LEU A 59 -20.81 8.68 -10.90
N SER A 60 -19.56 8.86 -10.47
CA SER A 60 -18.74 10.03 -10.75
C SER A 60 -17.82 9.84 -11.97
N GLY A 61 -17.91 8.68 -12.65
CA GLY A 61 -17.15 8.36 -13.87
C GLY A 61 -15.83 7.63 -13.64
N TYR A 62 -15.50 7.23 -12.41
CA TYR A 62 -14.26 6.50 -12.10
C TYR A 62 -14.51 4.98 -12.03
N SER A 63 -13.66 4.21 -12.72
CA SER A 63 -13.62 2.75 -12.65
C SER A 63 -12.26 2.32 -12.15
N LEU A 64 -12.11 2.20 -10.83
CA LEU A 64 -10.82 1.97 -10.15
C LEU A 64 -10.95 0.79 -9.18
N ASP A 65 -9.84 0.11 -8.92
CA ASP A 65 -9.78 -0.98 -7.96
C ASP A 65 -9.89 -0.42 -6.53
N ILE A 66 -10.66 -1.13 -5.69
CA ILE A 66 -10.92 -0.73 -4.31
C ILE A 66 -10.57 -1.85 -3.37
N VAL A 67 -9.68 -1.56 -2.43
CA VAL A 67 -9.26 -2.50 -1.40
C VAL A 67 -9.98 -2.20 -0.09
N ARG A 68 -10.47 -3.25 0.56
CA ARG A 68 -11.07 -3.14 1.88
C ARG A 68 -9.97 -3.09 2.94
N MET A 69 -9.96 -2.05 3.76
CA MET A 69 -8.92 -1.80 4.78
C MET A 69 -9.56 -1.56 6.15
N ARG A 70 -9.96 -2.60 6.89
CA ARG A 70 -10.77 -2.44 8.12
C ARG A 70 -10.16 -1.39 9.08
N PRO A 71 -10.91 -0.35 9.51
CA PRO A 71 -12.36 -0.16 9.34
C PRO A 71 -12.81 0.60 8.07
N TRP A 72 -11.90 1.01 7.20
CA TRP A 72 -12.06 1.86 6.01
C TRP A 72 -11.90 1.12 4.67
N SER A 73 -12.00 1.83 3.55
CA SER A 73 -11.65 1.27 2.23
C SER A 73 -10.74 2.25 1.52
N ALA A 74 -9.95 1.76 0.57
CA ALA A 74 -9.01 2.58 -0.17
C ALA A 74 -9.20 2.37 -1.67
N VAL A 75 -9.12 3.45 -2.43
CA VAL A 75 -8.97 3.37 -3.89
C VAL A 75 -7.49 3.15 -4.18
N TRP A 76 -7.16 2.13 -4.95
CA TRP A 76 -5.80 1.86 -5.41
C TRP A 76 -5.62 2.39 -6.83
N ILE A 77 -4.53 3.10 -7.06
CA ILE A 77 -4.23 3.75 -8.34
C ILE A 77 -2.75 3.51 -8.64
N GLN A 78 -2.47 2.79 -9.72
CA GLN A 78 -1.12 2.75 -10.29
C GLN A 78 -0.92 4.00 -11.14
N VAL A 79 0.18 4.70 -10.91
CA VAL A 79 0.57 5.93 -11.62
C VAL A 79 1.74 5.58 -12.52
N GLU A 80 1.69 6.00 -13.79
CA GLU A 80 2.85 5.89 -14.67
C GLU A 80 3.97 6.77 -14.14
N ASN A 81 5.13 6.16 -13.86
CA ASN A 81 6.28 6.88 -13.34
C ASN A 81 6.92 7.71 -14.48
N ALA A 82 6.74 9.03 -14.43
CA ALA A 82 7.46 9.93 -15.32
C ALA A 82 8.93 10.03 -14.84
N SER A 83 9.77 9.13 -15.35
CA SER A 83 11.24 9.12 -15.31
C SER A 83 11.92 9.30 -13.93
N ALA A 84 12.40 8.19 -13.37
CA ALA A 84 13.24 8.12 -12.17
C ALA A 84 14.55 8.96 -12.24
N ASP A 85 15.00 9.37 -13.44
CA ASP A 85 16.30 10.03 -13.64
C ASP A 85 16.33 11.53 -13.25
N GLU A 86 15.21 12.27 -13.31
CA GLU A 86 15.19 13.70 -12.94
C GLU A 86 14.88 13.92 -11.44
N ASP A 87 14.30 12.94 -10.76
CA ASP A 87 13.75 13.08 -9.41
C ASP A 87 14.72 12.70 -8.26
N GLU A 88 15.78 11.94 -8.52
CA GLU A 88 16.74 11.54 -7.48
C GLU A 88 17.34 12.76 -6.77
N PHE A 89 17.67 13.81 -7.53
CA PHE A 89 18.21 15.05 -6.97
C PHE A 89 17.15 15.89 -6.23
N ALA A 90 15.89 15.90 -6.70
CA ALA A 90 14.78 16.61 -6.06
C ALA A 90 14.40 15.97 -4.71
N SER A 91 14.49 14.65 -4.61
CA SER A 91 14.27 13.91 -3.36
C SER A 91 15.27 14.31 -2.27
N LEU A 92 16.54 14.55 -2.63
CA LEU A 92 17.58 15.03 -1.73
C LEU A 92 17.38 16.48 -1.28
N LEU A 93 16.65 17.28 -2.07
CA LEU A 93 16.31 18.67 -1.77
C LEU A 93 15.05 18.79 -0.90
N ALA A 94 14.41 17.68 -0.55
CA ALA A 94 13.16 17.63 0.22
C ALA A 94 12.03 18.48 -0.41
N GLU A 95 12.06 18.66 -1.73
CA GLU A 95 10.93 19.28 -2.43
C GLU A 95 9.75 18.32 -2.37
N GLU A 96 8.64 18.80 -1.80
CA GLU A 96 7.42 18.02 -1.70
C GLU A 96 6.90 17.75 -3.11
N ARG A 97 6.98 16.49 -3.54
CA ARG A 97 6.48 16.09 -4.86
C ARG A 97 4.97 16.29 -4.91
N ASP A 98 4.51 17.02 -5.93
CA ASP A 98 3.09 17.24 -6.13
C ASP A 98 2.34 15.92 -6.34
N MET A 99 1.10 15.89 -5.83
CA MET A 99 0.23 14.75 -6.00
C MET A 99 -0.13 14.59 -7.49
N PRO A 100 0.03 13.40 -8.10
CA PRO A 100 -0.33 13.18 -9.50
C PRO A 100 -1.80 13.54 -9.79
N GLU A 101 -2.08 14.06 -10.98
CA GLU A 101 -3.40 14.61 -11.34
C GLU A 101 -4.56 13.64 -11.06
N ILE A 102 -4.46 12.39 -11.54
CA ILE A 102 -5.49 11.37 -11.31
C ILE A 102 -5.70 11.07 -9.81
N VAL A 103 -4.64 11.13 -9.01
CA VAL A 103 -4.72 10.88 -7.57
C VAL A 103 -5.38 12.07 -6.87
N ASP A 104 -5.03 13.30 -7.26
CA ASP A 104 -5.65 14.53 -6.76
C ASP A 104 -7.15 14.57 -7.08
N GLU A 105 -7.54 14.28 -8.33
CA GLU A 105 -8.94 14.25 -8.77
C GLU A 105 -9.77 13.24 -7.99
N VAL A 106 -9.27 12.01 -7.83
CA VAL A 106 -9.95 10.96 -7.09
C VAL A 106 -10.02 11.31 -5.60
N ALA A 107 -8.95 11.84 -5.00
CA ALA A 107 -8.96 12.27 -3.60
C ALA A 107 -9.98 13.39 -3.36
N ARG A 108 -10.08 14.37 -4.25
CA ARG A 108 -11.12 15.40 -4.19
C ARG A 108 -12.51 14.80 -4.29
N ALA A 109 -12.74 13.86 -5.21
CA ALA A 109 -14.03 13.19 -5.36
C ALA A 109 -14.41 12.40 -4.09
N VAL A 110 -13.50 11.58 -3.56
CA VAL A 110 -13.71 10.77 -2.35
C VAL A 110 -13.94 11.65 -1.13
N SER A 111 -13.19 12.75 -0.97
CA SER A 111 -13.33 13.65 0.18
C SER A 111 -14.71 14.30 0.28
N ARG A 112 -15.47 14.38 -0.81
CA ARG A 112 -16.85 14.90 -0.83
C ARG A 112 -17.88 13.86 -0.39
N LEU A 113 -17.52 12.58 -0.35
CA LEU A 113 -18.42 11.49 0.08
C LEU A 113 -18.57 11.40 1.60
N SER A 114 -17.68 12.04 2.36
CA SER A 114 -17.68 12.00 3.82
C SER A 114 -17.27 13.35 4.43
N LYS A 115 -17.90 13.72 5.55
CA LYS A 115 -17.51 14.92 6.32
C LYS A 115 -16.09 14.86 6.89
N TYR A 116 -15.51 13.67 6.98
CA TYR A 116 -14.15 13.48 7.50
C TYR A 116 -13.07 13.74 6.44
N GLY A 117 -13.47 13.82 5.16
CA GLY A 117 -12.56 13.93 4.03
C GLY A 117 -11.98 12.59 3.60
N SER A 118 -10.83 12.65 2.93
CA SER A 118 -10.01 11.52 2.52
C SER A 118 -8.53 11.84 2.71
N VAL A 119 -7.68 10.81 2.67
CA VAL A 119 -6.22 10.97 2.68
C VAL A 119 -5.68 10.26 1.46
N ALA A 120 -4.95 10.99 0.60
CA ALA A 120 -4.20 10.39 -0.48
C ALA A 120 -2.77 10.12 0.00
N VAL A 121 -2.29 8.90 -0.16
CA VAL A 121 -0.92 8.48 0.12
C VAL A 121 -0.32 8.02 -1.20
N MET A 122 0.87 8.49 -1.52
CA MET A 122 1.57 8.17 -2.76
C MET A 122 2.96 7.61 -2.43
N SER A 123 3.28 6.48 -3.06
CA SER A 123 4.54 5.78 -2.95
C SER A 123 5.20 5.75 -4.32
N TRP A 124 6.45 6.19 -4.39
CA TRP A 124 7.33 6.03 -5.56
C TRP A 124 8.50 5.16 -5.14
N LEU A 125 8.62 3.97 -5.72
CA LEU A 125 9.65 3.00 -5.46
C LEU A 125 10.51 2.81 -6.70
N VAL A 126 11.81 2.74 -6.52
CA VAL A 126 12.80 2.43 -7.55
C VAL A 126 13.74 1.36 -7.00
N ASP A 127 13.97 0.33 -7.80
CA ASP A 127 14.92 -0.72 -7.45
C ASP A 127 16.35 -0.16 -7.48
N GLY A 128 17.13 -0.42 -6.44
CA GLY A 128 18.50 0.05 -6.34
C GLY A 128 19.40 -0.71 -7.30
N GLU A 129 20.10 -0.01 -8.19
CA GLU A 129 21.16 -0.61 -9.01
C GLU A 129 22.54 -0.44 -8.35
N GLY A 130 23.36 -1.51 -8.35
CA GLY A 130 24.78 -1.42 -7.99
C GLY A 130 25.13 -1.86 -6.56
N ALA A 131 25.77 -0.98 -5.78
CA ALA A 131 26.38 -1.32 -4.49
C ALA A 131 25.39 -1.28 -3.30
N GLU A 132 24.23 -0.68 -3.48
CA GLU A 132 23.14 -0.65 -2.51
C GLU A 132 22.05 -1.62 -2.98
N VAL A 133 22.11 -2.85 -2.49
CA VAL A 133 21.05 -3.84 -2.73
C VAL A 133 19.85 -3.45 -1.85
N GLY A 134 18.77 -2.99 -2.46
CA GLY A 134 17.54 -2.61 -1.75
C GLY A 134 16.62 -1.71 -2.58
N VAL A 135 15.38 -1.56 -2.12
CA VAL A 135 14.40 -0.66 -2.76
C VAL A 135 14.44 0.69 -2.09
N SER A 136 14.69 1.72 -2.88
CA SER A 136 14.62 3.11 -2.45
C SER A 136 13.28 3.70 -2.87
N GLY A 137 12.77 4.65 -2.10
CA GLY A 137 11.51 5.27 -2.46
C GLY A 137 11.13 6.44 -1.58
N GLN A 138 10.15 7.19 -2.07
CA GLN A 138 9.56 8.33 -1.39
C GLN A 138 8.10 8.04 -1.10
N LEU A 139 7.65 8.42 0.10
CA LEU A 139 6.25 8.37 0.50
C LEU A 139 5.77 9.79 0.82
N THR A 140 4.71 10.25 0.17
CA THR A 140 4.02 11.48 0.53
C THR A 140 2.56 11.19 0.86
N ALA A 141 1.94 12.05 1.64
CA ALA A 141 0.49 12.05 1.74
C ALA A 141 -0.07 13.44 1.96
N ARG A 142 -1.34 13.58 1.60
CA ARG A 142 -2.07 14.82 1.72
C ARG A 142 -3.51 14.53 2.11
N ARG A 143 -4.05 15.35 3.00
CA ARG A 143 -5.45 15.28 3.39
C ARG A 143 -6.31 16.14 2.47
N TYR A 144 -7.53 15.68 2.19
CA TYR A 144 -8.51 16.39 1.39
C TYR A 144 -9.81 16.51 2.17
N VAL A 145 -10.41 17.70 2.19
CA VAL A 145 -11.69 17.95 2.88
C VAL A 145 -12.61 18.74 1.96
N SER A 146 -13.83 18.24 1.75
CA SER A 146 -14.84 18.90 0.89
C SER A 146 -14.36 19.20 -0.55
N GLY A 147 -13.39 18.42 -1.04
CA GLY A 147 -12.81 18.61 -2.37
C GLY A 147 -11.62 19.57 -2.44
N GLU A 148 -11.11 20.06 -1.31
CA GLU A 148 -9.92 20.91 -1.25
C GLU A 148 -8.76 20.19 -0.55
N PRO A 149 -7.51 20.31 -1.06
CA PRO A 149 -6.31 19.80 -0.41
C PRO A 149 -5.97 20.64 0.81
N GLU A 150 -5.56 19.98 1.88
CA GLU A 150 -4.92 20.56 3.07
C GLU A 150 -3.40 20.38 2.98
N ASP A 151 -2.69 20.68 4.06
CA ASP A 151 -1.24 20.51 4.17
C ASP A 151 -0.81 19.04 4.06
N ALA A 152 0.44 18.85 3.63
CA ALA A 152 1.10 17.57 3.59
C ALA A 152 1.13 16.90 4.97
N ILE A 153 0.99 15.58 5.00
CA ILE A 153 1.16 14.79 6.21
C ILE A 153 2.62 14.31 6.29
N PRO A 154 3.34 14.59 7.38
CA PRO A 154 4.72 14.12 7.54
C PRO A 154 4.83 12.59 7.45
N ALA A 155 5.82 12.09 6.71
CA ALA A 155 6.03 10.66 6.47
C ALA A 155 6.12 9.83 7.76
N GLY A 156 6.81 10.34 8.79
CA GLY A 156 6.93 9.66 10.08
C GLY A 156 5.60 9.47 10.82
N VAL A 157 4.60 10.33 10.59
CA VAL A 157 3.26 10.16 11.16
C VAL A 157 2.46 9.11 10.38
N LEU A 158 2.60 9.08 9.04
CA LEU A 158 1.91 8.12 8.19
C LEU A 158 2.32 6.68 8.52
N LEU A 159 3.63 6.41 8.57
CA LEU A 159 4.16 5.06 8.81
C LEU A 159 3.69 4.48 10.16
N GLY A 160 3.50 5.33 11.18
CA GLY A 160 2.99 4.87 12.48
C GLY A 160 1.48 4.63 12.54
N CYS A 161 0.72 4.98 11.48
CA CYS A 161 -0.75 5.03 11.50
C CYS A 161 -1.43 4.28 10.35
N ILE A 162 -0.70 3.95 9.27
CA ILE A 162 -1.28 3.18 8.17
C ILE A 162 -1.51 1.72 8.59
N PRO A 163 -2.61 1.09 8.15
CA PRO A 163 -2.79 -0.35 8.31
C PRO A 163 -1.69 -1.13 7.56
N GLU A 164 -1.31 -2.30 8.07
CA GLU A 164 -0.35 -3.22 7.43
C GLU A 164 -0.69 -3.50 5.96
N ALA A 165 -1.96 -3.79 5.65
CA ALA A 165 -2.40 -3.98 4.27
C ALA A 165 -2.19 -2.75 3.36
N ALA A 166 -2.19 -1.52 3.91
CA ALA A 166 -1.93 -0.31 3.15
C ALA A 166 -0.44 -0.14 2.90
N GLU A 167 0.38 -0.45 3.90
CA GLU A 167 1.82 -0.51 3.77
C GLU A 167 2.24 -1.51 2.69
N ASP A 168 1.72 -2.73 2.72
CA ASP A 168 2.05 -3.77 1.74
C ASP A 168 1.70 -3.39 0.30
N LEU A 169 0.55 -2.75 0.09
CA LEU A 169 0.14 -2.25 -1.22
C LEU A 169 1.03 -1.09 -1.70
N LEU A 170 1.39 -0.17 -0.81
CA LEU A 170 2.24 0.98 -1.11
C LEU A 170 3.69 0.56 -1.39
N LEU A 171 4.14 -0.52 -0.75
CA LEU A 171 5.47 -1.10 -0.95
C LEU A 171 5.51 -2.11 -2.11
N GLY A 172 4.36 -2.46 -2.70
CA GLY A 172 4.27 -3.41 -3.80
C GLY A 172 4.41 -4.87 -3.39
N ARG A 173 4.32 -5.20 -2.09
CA ARG A 173 4.30 -6.60 -1.60
C ARG A 173 3.03 -7.32 -2.02
N THR A 174 1.93 -6.60 -2.10
CA THR A 174 0.61 -7.12 -2.50
C THR A 174 -0.01 -6.28 -3.61
N HIS A 175 -1.00 -6.86 -4.27
CA HIS A 175 -1.85 -6.21 -5.26
C HIS A 175 -3.31 -6.22 -4.78
N PRO A 176 -4.18 -5.28 -5.20
CA PRO A 176 -5.61 -5.30 -4.85
C PRO A 176 -6.32 -6.65 -5.02
N HIS A 177 -5.90 -7.45 -5.99
CA HIS A 177 -6.47 -8.77 -6.29
C HIS A 177 -6.14 -9.87 -5.26
N ASP A 178 -5.20 -9.61 -4.35
CA ASP A 178 -4.81 -10.53 -3.28
C ASP A 178 -5.77 -10.45 -2.07
N TYR A 179 -6.65 -9.44 -2.04
CA TYR A 179 -7.64 -9.25 -0.98
C TYR A 179 -9.02 -9.73 -1.43
N ASP A 180 -9.58 -10.75 -0.76
CA ASP A 180 -10.87 -11.38 -1.13
C ASP A 180 -12.07 -10.40 -1.14
N ASP A 181 -12.03 -9.36 -0.31
CA ASP A 181 -13.06 -8.34 -0.17
C ASP A 181 -12.78 -7.05 -0.97
N SER A 182 -11.81 -7.10 -1.90
CA SER A 182 -11.61 -6.05 -2.90
C SER A 182 -12.66 -6.09 -4.01
N VAL A 183 -12.87 -4.92 -4.61
CA VAL A 183 -13.72 -4.73 -5.79
C VAL A 183 -12.83 -4.27 -6.92
N SER A 184 -12.84 -4.98 -8.05
CA SER A 184 -12.05 -4.56 -9.19
C SER A 184 -12.67 -3.37 -9.91
N SER A 185 -11.89 -2.67 -10.73
CA SER A 185 -12.34 -1.55 -11.57
C SER A 185 -13.64 -1.85 -12.35
N ASP A 186 -13.83 -3.07 -12.83
CA ASP A 186 -15.04 -3.53 -13.54
C ASP A 186 -16.25 -3.83 -12.63
N GLY A 187 -16.09 -3.65 -11.31
CA GLY A 187 -17.11 -3.90 -10.29
C GLY A 187 -17.22 -5.37 -9.86
N THR A 188 -16.35 -6.25 -10.34
CA THR A 188 -16.35 -7.66 -9.91
C THR A 188 -15.73 -7.79 -8.51
N THR A 189 -16.33 -8.66 -7.70
CA THR A 189 -15.77 -9.05 -6.40
C THR A 189 -15.34 -10.51 -6.46
N ARG A 190 -14.19 -10.84 -5.88
CA ARG A 190 -13.80 -12.23 -5.62
C ARG A 190 -14.57 -12.75 -4.41
N ARG A 191 -15.89 -12.92 -4.54
CA ARG A 191 -16.61 -13.68 -3.51
C ARG A 191 -15.99 -15.09 -3.49
N PRO A 192 -15.53 -15.60 -2.32
CA PRO A 192 -15.20 -17.01 -2.23
C PRO A 192 -16.44 -17.77 -2.69
N ARG A 193 -16.28 -18.68 -3.67
CA ARG A 193 -17.35 -19.58 -4.08
C ARG A 193 -17.70 -20.42 -2.87
N GLY A 194 -18.66 -19.95 -2.08
CA GLY A 194 -19.15 -20.68 -0.93
C GLY A 194 -19.69 -22.05 -1.38
N PRO A 195 -19.68 -23.06 -0.51
CA PRO A 195 -20.08 -24.43 -0.86
C PRO A 195 -21.55 -24.59 -1.30
N LEU A 196 -22.36 -23.53 -1.31
CA LEU A 196 -23.78 -23.53 -1.72
C LEU A 196 -24.02 -23.24 -3.21
N GLY A 197 -22.98 -23.12 -4.04
CA GLY A 197 -23.11 -22.83 -5.48
C GLY A 197 -23.75 -23.94 -6.34
N TRP A 198 -24.09 -25.11 -5.78
CA TRP A 198 -24.65 -26.25 -6.53
C TRP A 198 -26.19 -26.31 -6.62
N PHE A 199 -26.94 -25.49 -5.88
CA PHE A 199 -28.41 -25.58 -5.85
C PHE A 199 -29.17 -24.67 -6.83
N ARG A 200 -28.58 -24.34 -7.99
CA ARG A 200 -29.34 -23.68 -9.08
C ARG A 200 -28.97 -24.19 -10.47
N ARG A 201 -29.58 -25.31 -10.87
CA ARG A 201 -30.17 -25.52 -12.20
C ARG A 201 -31.47 -26.33 -12.03
N ARG A 202 -32.59 -25.75 -12.45
CA ARG A 202 -33.81 -26.49 -12.79
C ARG A 202 -33.75 -26.80 -14.28
#